data_AF-A0A1S5QMR3-F1
#
_entry.id   AF-A0A1S5QMR3-F1
#
_cell.length_a   1.000
_cell.length_b   1.000
_cell.length_c   1.000
_cell.angle_alpha   90.00
_cell.angle_beta   90.00
_cell.angle_gamma   90.00
#
_symmetry.space_group_name_H-M   'P 1'
#
loop_
_entity.id
_entity.type
_entity.pdbx_description
1 polymer ?
#
loop_
_entity_poly.entity_id
_entity_poly.type
_entity_poly.pdbx_seq_one_letter_code
_entity_poly.pdbx_strand_id
1 'polypeptide(L)'
;MNLLLSLLINSLLSTILVTLAFFIPQINVYAEKVHAYECGFDPMGSARLPFSMKFFLVAITFLLFDLEIALLLPLPWAMQSQNMYQMMFLSFSLLTILSLGLAYEWVQKSLEWTE
;
A
#
# COMPACT_ATOMS: atom_id res chain seq x y z
N MET A 1 18.18 -8.02 20.68
CA MET A 1 18.20 -9.48 20.45
C MET A 1 16.80 -10.06 20.31
N ASN A 2 15.88 -9.82 21.26
CA ASN A 2 14.55 -10.47 21.27
C ASN A 2 13.69 -10.16 20.04
N LEU A 3 13.69 -8.91 19.55
CA LEU A 3 12.99 -8.54 18.31
C LEU A 3 13.58 -9.25 17.08
N LEU A 4 14.92 -9.32 17.00
CA LEU A 4 15.58 -10.04 15.91
C LEU A 4 15.22 -11.53 15.94
N LEU A 5 15.20 -12.12 17.14
CA LEU A 5 14.82 -13.51 17.36
C LEU A 5 13.36 -13.76 16.93
N SER A 6 12.42 -12.88 17.28
CA SER A 6 11.02 -13.04 16.89
C SER A 6 10.81 -12.91 15.38
N LEU A 7 11.48 -11.95 14.72
CA LEU A 7 11.46 -11.82 13.27
C LEU A 7 12.04 -13.06 12.58
N LEU A 8 13.16 -13.58 13.09
CA LEU A 8 13.77 -14.81 12.58
C LEU A 8 12.82 -16.01 12.72
N ILE A 9 12.24 -16.22 13.90
CA ILE A 9 11.29 -17.31 14.14
C ILE A 9 10.09 -17.21 13.20
N ASN A 10 9.51 -16.03 13.02
CA ASN A 10 8.35 -15.83 12.14
C ASN A 10 8.70 -16.12 10.67
N SER A 11 9.85 -15.65 10.19
CA SER A 11 10.32 -15.91 8.82
C SER A 11 10.67 -17.39 8.58
N LEU A 12 11.23 -18.06 9.59
CA LEU A 12 11.52 -19.50 9.52
C LEU A 12 10.22 -20.30 9.50
N LEU A 13 9.24 -19.93 10.32
CA LEU A 13 7.96 -20.62 10.35
C LEU A 13 7.22 -20.48 9.00
N SER A 14 7.18 -19.29 8.41
CA SER A 14 6.52 -19.09 7.11
C SER A 14 7.22 -19.86 5.99
N THR A 15 8.56 -19.89 5.97
CA THR A 15 9.32 -20.65 4.97
C THR A 15 9.18 -22.16 5.16
N ILE A 16 9.13 -22.67 6.39
CA ILE A 16 8.85 -24.09 6.66
C ILE A 16 7.45 -24.47 6.17
N LEU A 17 6.43 -23.66 6.45
CA LEU A 17 5.07 -23.93 5.97
C LEU A 17 4.97 -23.92 4.45
N VAL A 18 5.62 -22.96 3.79
CA VAL A 18 5.65 -22.88 2.32
C VAL A 18 6.37 -24.08 1.73
N THR A 19 7.51 -24.49 2.28
CA THR A 19 8.24 -25.68 1.80
C THR A 19 7.40 -26.94 1.98
N LEU A 20 6.80 -27.16 3.15
CA LEU A 20 5.89 -28.29 3.37
C LEU A 20 4.72 -28.28 2.38
N ALA A 21 4.13 -27.12 2.09
CA ALA A 21 3.04 -26.99 1.13
C ALA A 21 3.44 -27.38 -0.30
N PHE A 22 4.70 -27.20 -0.69
CA PHE A 22 5.21 -27.65 -2.00
C PHE A 22 5.63 -29.12 -2.01
N PHE A 23 6.16 -29.66 -0.91
CA PHE A 23 6.72 -31.01 -0.85
C PHE A 23 5.71 -32.12 -0.49
N ILE A 24 4.65 -31.82 0.27
CA ILE A 24 3.65 -32.82 0.69
C ILE A 24 2.73 -33.28 -0.46
N PRO A 25 2.22 -32.40 -1.34
CA PRO A 25 1.27 -32.82 -2.37
C PRO A 25 1.92 -33.65 -3.49
N GLN A 26 1.17 -34.61 -4.03
CA GLN A 26 1.54 -35.25 -5.29
C GLN A 26 1.23 -34.32 -6.46
N ILE A 27 2.26 -33.79 -7.11
CA ILE A 27 2.12 -32.87 -8.23
C ILE A 27 2.10 -33.66 -9.54
N ASN A 28 0.95 -33.67 -10.23
CA ASN A 28 0.84 -34.15 -11.61
C ASN A 28 0.66 -32.94 -12.54
N VAL A 29 1.74 -32.56 -13.25
CA VAL A 29 1.81 -31.40 -14.14
C VAL A 29 1.49 -31.82 -15.57
N TYR A 30 0.43 -31.26 -16.15
CA TYR A 30 0.12 -31.34 -17.57
C TYR A 30 -0.41 -30.00 -18.08
N ALA A 31 -0.41 -29.80 -19.40
CA ALA A 31 -0.61 -28.49 -20.03
C ALA A 31 -1.86 -27.74 -19.52
N GLU A 32 -3.01 -28.40 -19.43
CA GLU A 32 -4.26 -27.78 -18.98
C GLU A 32 -4.25 -27.36 -17.51
N LYS A 33 -3.56 -28.10 -16.62
CA LYS A 33 -3.41 -27.73 -15.19
C LYS A 33 -2.49 -26.52 -14.97
N VAL A 34 -1.60 -26.26 -15.92
CA VAL A 34 -0.67 -25.13 -15.88
C VAL A 34 -1.24 -23.92 -16.63
N HIS A 35 -2.29 -24.12 -17.43
CA HIS A 35 -2.92 -23.04 -18.18
C HIS A 35 -3.69 -22.08 -17.27
N ALA A 36 -3.83 -20.82 -17.72
CA ALA A 36 -4.61 -19.83 -16.99
C ALA A 36 -6.09 -20.24 -16.94
N TYR A 37 -6.70 -20.09 -15.76
CA TYR A 37 -8.12 -20.35 -15.56
C TYR A 37 -8.95 -19.10 -15.86
N GLU A 38 -9.77 -19.13 -16.91
CA GLU A 38 -10.74 -18.07 -17.26
C GLU A 38 -12.17 -18.65 -17.23
N CYS A 39 -12.62 -19.06 -16.04
CA CYS A 39 -13.97 -19.62 -15.81
C CYS A 39 -14.31 -20.84 -16.68
N GLY A 40 -13.30 -21.65 -17.03
CA GLY A 40 -13.45 -22.83 -17.89
C GLY A 40 -13.37 -22.55 -19.40
N PHE A 41 -13.09 -21.32 -19.79
CA PHE A 41 -12.83 -20.93 -21.18
C PHE A 41 -11.33 -20.72 -21.43
N ASP A 42 -10.95 -20.81 -22.70
CA ASP A 42 -9.62 -20.38 -23.14
C ASP A 42 -9.50 -18.87 -22.98
N PRO A 43 -8.35 -18.37 -22.48
CA PRO A 43 -8.20 -16.96 -22.23
C PRO A 43 -8.27 -16.15 -23.51
N MET A 44 -9.09 -15.10 -23.51
CA MET A 44 -9.35 -14.26 -24.69
C MET A 44 -8.14 -13.39 -25.09
N GLY A 45 -7.11 -13.35 -24.24
CA GLY A 45 -5.86 -12.62 -24.48
C GLY A 45 -4.97 -12.60 -23.25
N SER A 46 -4.04 -11.65 -23.20
CA SER A 46 -3.22 -11.46 -22.01
C SER A 46 -4.01 -10.78 -20.88
N ALA A 47 -3.81 -11.22 -19.64
CA ALA A 47 -4.33 -10.52 -18.45
C ALA A 47 -3.73 -9.11 -18.23
N ARG A 48 -2.73 -8.71 -19.04
CA ARG A 48 -2.13 -7.37 -19.03
C ARG A 48 -2.99 -6.42 -19.86
N LEU A 49 -4.07 -5.96 -19.26
CA LEU A 49 -4.97 -4.96 -19.85
C LEU A 49 -4.45 -3.53 -19.59
N PRO A 50 -4.80 -2.56 -20.44
CA PRO A 50 -4.53 -1.16 -20.13
C PRO A 50 -5.17 -0.78 -18.79
N PHE A 51 -4.33 -0.31 -17.88
CA PHE A 51 -4.73 0.03 -16.53
C PHE A 51 -5.51 1.35 -16.51
N SER A 52 -6.50 1.46 -15.61
CA SER A 52 -7.29 2.69 -15.53
C SER A 52 -6.44 3.82 -14.95
N MET A 53 -6.46 4.99 -15.61
CA MET A 53 -5.73 6.17 -15.15
C MET A 53 -6.23 6.67 -13.78
N LYS A 54 -7.46 6.32 -13.40
CA LYS A 54 -8.04 6.70 -12.10
C LYS A 54 -7.29 6.05 -10.93
N PHE A 55 -6.97 4.76 -11.02
CA PHE A 55 -6.17 4.09 -9.99
C PHE A 55 -4.75 4.62 -9.92
N PHE A 56 -4.18 5.04 -11.06
CA PHE A 56 -2.88 5.69 -11.09
C PHE A 56 -2.88 7.04 -10.36
N LEU A 57 -3.92 7.85 -10.56
CA LEU A 57 -4.08 9.11 -9.83
C LEU A 57 -4.14 8.85 -8.32
N VAL A 58 -4.97 7.90 -7.86
CA VAL A 58 -5.05 7.52 -6.44
C VAL A 58 -3.68 7.09 -5.87
N ALA A 59 -2.85 6.39 -6.64
CA ALA A 59 -1.51 6.00 -6.19
C ALA A 59 -0.58 7.21 -5.99
N ILE A 60 -0.67 8.23 -6.87
CA ILE A 60 0.10 9.48 -6.72
C ILE A 60 -0.39 10.26 -5.51
N THR A 61 -1.70 10.41 -5.33
CA THR A 61 -2.24 11.15 -4.18
C THR A 61 -1.88 10.46 -2.87
N PHE A 62 -1.96 9.12 -2.81
CA PHE A 62 -1.45 8.32 -1.70
C PHE A 62 0.03 8.58 -1.41
N LEU A 63 0.89 8.61 -2.42
CA LEU A 63 2.32 8.87 -2.24
C LEU A 63 2.59 10.27 -1.67
N LEU A 64 1.87 11.29 -2.14
CA LEU A 64 1.99 12.65 -1.61
C LEU A 64 1.53 12.73 -0.15
N PHE A 65 0.38 12.14 0.18
CA PHE A 65 -0.11 12.10 1.56
C PHE A 65 0.82 11.30 2.48
N ASP A 66 1.46 10.22 2.01
CA ASP A 66 2.41 9.43 2.81
C ASP A 66 3.65 10.28 3.19
N LEU A 67 4.16 11.09 2.26
CA LEU A 67 5.24 12.04 2.55
C LEU A 67 4.83 13.08 3.59
N GLU A 68 3.60 13.62 3.50
CA GLU A 68 3.09 14.59 4.47
C GLU A 68 2.85 13.95 5.86
N ILE A 69 2.39 12.70 5.91
CA ILE A 69 2.25 11.94 7.16
C ILE A 69 3.63 11.70 7.79
N ALA A 70 4.66 11.39 7.00
CA ALA A 70 6.02 11.26 7.50
C ALA A 70 6.53 12.56 8.14
N LEU A 71 6.14 13.73 7.61
CA LEU A 71 6.44 15.04 8.21
C LEU A 71 5.65 15.31 9.51
N LEU A 72 4.45 14.74 9.67
CA LEU A 72 3.64 14.83 10.89
C LEU A 72 4.04 13.82 11.98
N LEU A 73 4.69 12.72 11.63
CA LEU A 73 5.11 11.67 12.58
C LEU A 73 5.97 12.19 13.76
N PRO A 74 6.91 13.14 13.60
CA PRO A 74 7.73 13.63 14.72
C PRO A 74 7.01 14.62 15.66
N LEU A 75 5.73 14.94 15.45
CA LEU A 75 4.98 15.89 16.29
C LEU A 75 5.03 15.58 17.80
N PRO A 76 4.89 14.32 18.28
CA PRO A 76 4.93 14.01 19.71
C PRO A 76 6.26 14.41 20.38
N TRP A 77 7.38 14.28 19.66
CA TRP A 77 8.69 14.73 20.16
C TRP A 77 8.82 16.25 20.08
N ALA A 78 8.33 16.85 19.00
CA ALA A 78 8.42 18.28 18.79
C ALA A 78 7.56 19.11 19.76
N MET A 79 6.49 18.52 20.33
CA MET A 79 5.71 19.14 21.41
C MET A 79 6.52 19.41 22.68
N GLN A 80 7.66 18.75 22.87
CA GLN A 80 8.55 18.95 24.02
C GLN A 80 9.58 20.09 23.78
N SER A 81 9.53 20.75 22.62
CA SER A 81 10.44 21.85 22.30
C SER A 81 10.15 23.13 23.10
N GLN A 82 11.18 23.97 23.29
CA GLN A 82 11.04 25.22 24.05
C GLN A 82 10.09 26.22 23.38
N ASN A 83 9.96 26.17 22.05
CA ASN A 83 9.12 27.08 21.26
C ASN A 83 7.80 26.43 20.84
N MET A 84 6.95 26.10 21.82
CA MET A 84 5.65 25.43 21.60
C MET A 84 4.74 26.17 20.62
N TYR A 85 4.68 27.51 20.68
CA TYR A 85 3.83 28.32 19.78
C TYR A 85 4.25 28.19 18.32
N GLN A 86 5.56 28.21 18.04
CA GLN A 86 6.09 28.06 16.68
C GLN A 86 5.80 26.66 16.14
N MET A 87 5.97 25.64 16.98
CA MET A 87 5.70 24.25 16.58
C MET A 87 4.22 24.03 16.27
N MET A 88 3.32 24.56 17.11
CA MET A 88 1.88 24.51 16.84
C MET A 88 1.51 25.25 15.55
N PHE A 89 2.07 26.44 15.32
CA PHE A 89 1.79 27.18 14.10
C PHE A 89 2.21 26.41 12.85
N LEU A 90 3.41 25.81 12.85
CA LEU A 90 3.90 24.99 11.74
C LEU A 90 3.04 23.73 11.54
N SER A 91 2.68 23.01 12.60
CA SER A 91 1.86 21.81 12.49
C SER A 91 0.46 22.11 11.96
N PHE A 92 -0.19 23.18 12.44
CA PHE A 92 -1.47 23.63 11.91
C PHE A 92 -1.35 24.07 10.46
N SER A 93 -0.29 24.81 10.09
CA SER A 93 -0.08 25.20 8.70
C SER A 93 0.04 23.99 7.76
N LEU A 94 0.76 22.94 8.18
CA LEU A 94 0.91 21.73 7.39
C LEU A 94 -0.42 20.96 7.26
N LEU A 95 -1.18 20.83 8.35
CA LEU A 95 -2.52 20.23 8.31
C LEU A 95 -3.49 21.01 7.40
N THR A 96 -3.42 22.34 7.40
CA THR A 96 -4.25 23.16 6.51
C THR A 96 -3.91 22.92 5.04
N ILE A 97 -2.62 22.85 4.70
CA ILE A 97 -2.18 22.56 3.33
C ILE A 97 -2.68 21.19 2.87
N LEU A 98 -2.54 20.16 3.72
CA LEU A 98 -3.02 18.80 3.47
C LEU A 98 -4.54 18.81 3.20
N SER A 99 -5.31 19.47 4.05
CA SER A 99 -6.77 19.56 3.91
C SER A 99 -7.21 20.30 2.64
N LEU A 100 -6.47 21.35 2.25
CA LEU A 100 -6.74 22.11 1.03
C LEU A 100 -6.39 21.31 -0.23
N GLY A 101 -5.28 20.55 -0.20
CA GLY A 101 -4.90 19.64 -1.29
C GLY A 101 -5.97 18.59 -1.54
N LEU A 102 -6.46 17.95 -0.47
CA LEU A 102 -7.56 16.98 -0.56
C LEU A 102 -8.87 17.62 -1.06
N ALA A 103 -9.21 18.81 -0.55
CA ALA A 103 -10.39 19.54 -1.00
C ALA A 103 -10.31 19.89 -2.50
N TYR A 104 -9.13 20.29 -2.99
CA TYR A 104 -8.90 20.57 -4.40
C TYR A 104 -9.09 19.31 -5.26
N GLU A 105 -8.50 18.18 -4.89
CA GLU A 105 -8.66 16.92 -5.62
C GLU A 105 -10.10 16.44 -5.66
N TRP A 106 -10.84 16.65 -4.57
CA TRP A 106 -12.27 16.34 -4.48
C TRP A 106 -13.09 17.19 -5.44
N VAL A 107 -12.87 18.51 -5.46
CA VAL A 107 -13.57 19.44 -6.37
C VAL A 107 -13.28 19.11 -7.83
N GLN A 108 -12.06 18.64 -8.15
CA GLN A 108 -11.68 18.22 -9.50
C GLN A 108 -12.29 16.88 -9.93
N LYS A 109 -13.11 16.23 -9.09
CA LYS A 109 -13.77 14.95 -9.36
C LYS A 109 -12.78 13.82 -9.69
N SER A 110 -11.50 13.99 -9.35
CA SER A 110 -10.47 12.97 -9.57
C SER A 110 -10.73 11.70 -8.77
N LEU A 111 -11.44 11.85 -7.65
CA LEU A 111 -11.85 10.79 -6.73
C LEU A 111 -13.27 10.28 -7.00
N GLU A 112 -14.01 10.83 -7.98
CA GLU A 112 -15.35 10.36 -8.31
C GLU A 112 -15.28 9.09 -9.18
N TRP A 113 -15.86 8.02 -8.64
CA TRP A 113 -16.01 6.76 -9.36
C TRP A 113 -17.38 6.80 -10.01
N THR A 114 -17.42 7.22 -11.27
CA THR A 114 -18.53 6.85 -12.15
C THR A 114 -18.35 5.37 -12.48
N GLU A 115 -19.39 4.57 -12.20
CA GLU A 115 -19.52 3.25 -12.81
C GLU A 115 -19.42 3.34 -14.34
#